data_AF-A0A847WJV2-F1
#
_entry.id   AF-A0A847WJV2-F1
#
_cell.length_a   1.000
_cell.length_b   1.000
_cell.length_c   1.000
_cell.angle_alpha   90.00
_cell.angle_beta   90.00
_cell.angle_gamma   90.00
#
_symmetry.space_group_name_H-M   'P 1'
#
loop_
_entity.id
_entity.type
_entity.pdbx_description
1 polymer ?
#
loop_
_entity_poly.entity_id
_entity_poly.type
_entity_poly.pdbx_seq_one_letter_code
_entity_poly.pdbx_strand_id
1 'polypeptide(L)'
;MLRKPNKPCKYPGYPELTEGNYCKVHQREWIENIIVAVDHIKPHKGNEDLFYDINNLQSLCKSCHDRKTAKEDLYLLTPRAG
;
A
#
# COMPACT_ATOMS: atom_id res chain seq x y z
N MET A 1 36.95 9.58 7.42
CA MET A 1 36.12 8.46 7.94
C MET A 1 36.13 7.35 6.91
N LEU A 2 36.47 6.12 7.28
CA LEU A 2 36.41 4.98 6.37
C LEU A 2 34.92 4.71 6.06
N ARG A 3 34.51 4.83 4.79
CA ARG A 3 33.13 4.51 4.40
C ARG A 3 32.90 3.00 4.61
N LYS A 4 31.74 2.63 5.14
CA LYS A 4 31.37 1.21 5.22
C LYS A 4 31.29 0.62 3.81
N PRO A 5 31.76 -0.62 3.59
CA PRO A 5 31.59 -1.30 2.31
C PRO A 5 30.10 -1.41 1.95
N ASN A 6 29.79 -1.30 0.65
CA ASN A 6 28.44 -1.54 0.17
C ASN A 6 28.03 -3.00 0.45
N LYS A 7 26.75 -3.20 0.76
CA LYS A 7 26.17 -4.52 1.05
C LYS A 7 25.15 -4.89 -0.03
N PRO A 8 24.87 -6.19 -0.25
CA PRO A 8 23.84 -6.61 -1.17
C PRO A 8 22.47 -6.02 -0.79
N CYS A 9 21.66 -5.71 -1.81
CA CYS A 9 20.26 -5.36 -1.67
C CYS A 9 19.52 -6.46 -0.88
N LYS A 10 18.61 -6.05 0.02
CA LYS A 10 17.79 -7.00 0.79
C LYS A 10 16.64 -7.61 -0.02
N TYR A 11 16.43 -7.21 -1.27
CA TYR A 11 15.38 -7.81 -2.11
C TYR A 11 15.72 -9.29 -2.38
N PRO A 12 14.78 -10.24 -2.16
CA PRO A 12 15.05 -11.67 -2.32
C PRO A 12 15.58 -12.01 -3.72
N GLY A 13 16.76 -12.61 -3.78
CA GLY A 13 17.37 -13.04 -5.04
C GLY A 13 18.05 -11.95 -5.87
N TYR A 14 18.25 -10.74 -5.32
CA TYR A 14 18.86 -9.64 -6.07
C TYR A 14 20.21 -9.18 -5.48
N PRO A 15 21.34 -9.48 -6.15
CA PRO A 15 22.68 -9.32 -5.57
C PRO A 15 23.31 -7.92 -5.71
N GLU A 16 22.59 -6.93 -6.22
CA GLU A 16 23.16 -5.59 -6.47
C GLU A 16 23.61 -4.90 -5.16
N LEU A 17 24.81 -4.32 -5.15
CA LEU A 17 25.37 -3.64 -3.99
C LEU A 17 24.73 -2.26 -3.80
N THR A 18 24.39 -1.93 -2.56
CA THR A 18 23.78 -0.65 -2.16
C THR A 18 24.41 -0.11 -0.89
N GLU A 19 24.39 1.22 -0.74
CA GLU A 19 24.73 1.90 0.52
C GLU A 19 23.60 1.74 1.57
N GLY A 20 22.36 1.50 1.11
CA GLY A 20 21.15 1.38 1.93
C GLY A 20 20.68 -0.06 2.16
N ASN A 21 19.41 -0.24 2.49
CA ASN A 21 18.81 -1.58 2.58
C ASN A 21 18.35 -2.11 1.21
N TYR A 22 17.94 -1.21 0.32
CA TYR A 22 17.47 -1.51 -1.03
C TYR A 22 18.21 -0.66 -2.06
N CYS A 23 18.39 -1.18 -3.28
CA CYS A 23 18.93 -0.40 -4.41
C CYS A 23 17.89 0.59 -4.93
N LYS A 24 18.28 1.50 -5.83
CA LYS A 24 17.39 2.55 -6.35
C LYS A 24 16.10 1.99 -6.98
N VAL A 25 16.18 0.82 -7.60
CA VAL A 25 15.03 0.12 -8.19
C VAL A 25 14.07 -0.38 -7.09
N HIS A 26 14.60 -1.07 -6.08
CA HIS A 26 13.80 -1.72 -5.03
C HIS A 26 13.43 -0.81 -3.85
N GLN A 27 13.95 0.43 -3.80
CA GLN A 27 13.58 1.40 -2.77
C GLN A 27 12.10 1.78 -2.83
N ARG A 28 11.49 1.85 -4.02
CA ARG A 28 10.06 2.16 -4.19
C ARG A 28 9.15 0.98 -3.85
N GLU A 29 9.53 -0.22 -4.29
CA GLU A 29 8.71 -1.42 -4.10
C GLU A 29 8.57 -1.82 -2.62
N TRP A 30 9.58 -1.56 -1.80
CA TRP A 30 9.49 -1.86 -0.37
C TRP A 30 8.60 -0.88 0.38
N ILE A 31 8.60 0.39 -0.03
CA ILE A 31 7.75 1.44 0.56
C ILE A 31 6.27 1.16 0.27
N GLU A 32 5.92 0.81 -0.98
CA GLU A 32 4.54 0.53 -1.37
C GLU A 32 3.94 -0.71 -0.66
N ASN A 33 4.77 -1.67 -0.24
CA ASN A 33 4.30 -2.84 0.50
C ASN A 33 4.18 -2.61 2.02
N ILE A 34 4.89 -1.62 2.58
CA ILE A 34 4.89 -1.34 4.03
C ILE A 34 3.96 -0.20 4.42
N ILE A 35 3.69 0.78 3.54
CA ILE A 35 2.78 1.88 3.89
C ILE A 35 1.40 1.29 4.22
N VAL A 36 1.00 1.52 5.47
CA VAL A 36 -0.33 1.20 5.97
C VAL A 36 -1.24 2.38 5.64
N ALA A 37 -2.21 2.16 4.76
CA ALA A 37 -3.35 3.03 4.53
C ALA A 37 -4.49 2.64 5.47
N VAL A 38 -5.21 3.63 5.99
CA VAL A 38 -6.47 3.40 6.73
C VAL A 38 -7.60 3.28 5.72
N ASP A 39 -8.37 2.21 5.84
CA ASP A 39 -9.43 1.83 4.92
C ASP A 39 -10.75 1.64 5.66
N HIS A 40 -11.87 2.01 5.05
CA HIS A 40 -13.20 1.72 5.61
C HIS A 40 -13.66 0.32 5.22
N ILE A 41 -13.84 -0.59 6.19
CA ILE A 41 -14.31 -1.97 5.98
C ILE A 41 -15.59 -1.97 5.12
N LYS A 42 -16.57 -1.13 5.48
CA LYS A 42 -17.79 -0.85 4.72
C LYS A 42 -17.70 0.55 4.09
N PRO A 43 -18.03 0.71 2.80
CA PRO A 43 -18.07 2.03 2.16
C PRO A 43 -19.04 2.96 2.90
N HIS A 44 -18.56 4.14 3.31
CA HIS A 44 -19.35 5.09 4.08
C HIS A 44 -20.41 5.83 3.24
N LYS A 45 -20.18 6.00 1.92
CA LYS A 45 -21.14 6.63 0.96
C LYS A 45 -21.71 7.98 1.42
N GLY A 46 -20.89 8.78 2.11
CA GLY A 46 -21.30 10.08 2.65
C GLY A 46 -21.97 10.04 4.03
N ASN A 47 -22.13 8.87 4.65
CA ASN A 47 -22.53 8.75 6.05
C ASN A 47 -21.33 9.06 6.97
N GLU A 48 -21.43 10.11 7.77
CA GLU A 48 -20.35 10.56 8.67
C GLU A 48 -20.14 9.63 9.87
N ASP A 49 -21.21 9.11 10.48
CA ASP A 49 -21.09 8.16 11.59
C ASP A 49 -20.30 6.92 11.17
N LEU A 50 -20.56 6.43 9.95
CA LEU A 50 -19.85 5.29 9.37
C LEU A 50 -18.43 5.63 8.92
N PHE A 51 -18.15 6.90 8.64
CA PHE A 51 -16.81 7.39 8.27
C PHE A 51 -15.87 7.44 9.50
N TYR A 52 -16.41 7.82 10.66
CA TYR A 52 -15.66 7.95 11.92
C TYR A 52 -15.76 6.72 12.84
N ASP A 53 -16.62 5.74 12.54
CA ASP A 53 -16.70 4.50 13.32
C ASP A 53 -15.38 3.73 13.27
N ILE A 54 -14.71 3.65 14.41
CA ILE A 54 -13.44 2.92 14.58
C ILE A 54 -13.59 1.44 14.22
N ASN A 55 -14.77 0.84 14.44
CA ASN A 55 -15.04 -0.55 14.07
C ASN A 55 -15.22 -0.72 12.55
N ASN A 56 -15.40 0.38 11.83
CA ASN A 56 -15.44 0.41 10.38
C ASN A 56 -14.07 0.77 9.77
N LEU A 57 -13.02 1.00 10.57
CA LEU A 57 -11.67 1.29 10.07
C LEU A 57 -10.77 0.04 10.15
N GLN A 58 -9.96 -0.18 9.12
CA GLN A 58 -8.93 -1.22 9.09
C GLN A 58 -7.61 -0.69 8.52
N SER A 59 -6.51 -1.34 8.87
CA SER A 59 -5.18 -1.06 8.34
C SER A 59 -4.88 -1.98 7.16
N LEU A 60 -4.59 -1.43 5.98
CA LEU A 60 -4.23 -2.18 4.79
C LEU A 60 -2.90 -1.69 4.21
N CYS A 61 -2.13 -2.59 3.61
CA CYS A 61 -0.98 -2.19 2.80
C CYS A 61 -1.45 -1.37 1.58
N LYS A 62 -0.65 -0.43 1.04
CA LYS A 62 -1.05 0.40 -0.12
C LYS A 62 -1.53 -0.43 -1.32
N SER A 63 -0.83 -1.50 -1.66
CA SER A 63 -1.24 -2.41 -2.75
C SER A 63 -2.55 -3.17 -2.44
N CYS A 64 -2.83 -3.43 -1.17
CA CYS A 64 -4.06 -4.06 -0.69
C CYS A 64 -5.23 -3.08 -0.78
N HIS A 65 -5.01 -1.85 -0.32
CA HIS A 65 -5.98 -0.75 -0.35
C HIS A 65 -6.35 -0.40 -1.79
N ASP A 66 -5.38 -0.18 -2.67
CA ASP A 66 -5.63 0.22 -4.06
C ASP A 66 -6.40 -0.86 -4.83
N ARG A 67 -6.11 -2.15 -4.58
CA ARG A 67 -6.89 -3.27 -5.14
C ARG A 67 -8.34 -3.27 -4.66
N LYS A 68 -8.59 -2.84 -3.43
CA LYS A 68 -9.95 -2.74 -2.88
C LYS A 68 -10.69 -1.55 -3.48
N THR A 69 -10.09 -0.37 -3.49
CA THR A 69 -10.68 0.83 -4.12
C THR A 69 -11.00 0.59 -5.59
N ALA A 70 -10.12 -0.06 -6.35
CA ALA A 70 -10.40 -0.40 -7.74
C ALA A 70 -11.62 -1.33 -7.91
N LYS A 71 -11.92 -2.20 -6.94
CA LYS A 71 -13.14 -3.03 -6.93
C LYS A 71 -14.38 -2.23 -6.50
N GLU A 72 -14.23 -1.29 -5.58
CA GLU A 72 -15.30 -0.40 -5.14
C GLU A 72 -15.69 0.59 -6.25
N ASP A 73 -14.72 1.15 -6.97
CA ASP A 73 -14.94 1.99 -8.15
C ASP A 73 -15.57 1.18 -9.30
N LEU A 74 -15.21 -0.09 -9.48
CA LEU A 74 -15.90 -0.96 -10.44
C LEU A 74 -17.41 -1.13 -10.09
N TYR A 75 -17.74 -1.13 -8.80
CA TYR A 75 -19.13 -1.19 -8.32
C TYR A 75 -19.87 0.16 -8.45
N LEU A 76 -19.14 1.28 -8.51
CA LEU A 76 -19.71 2.62 -8.71
C LEU A 76 -19.76 3.05 -10.19
N LEU A 77 -18.96 2.44 -11.07
CA LEU A 77 -18.87 2.74 -12.50
C LEU A 77 -19.66 1.77 -13.39
N THR A 78 -20.30 0.74 -12.83
CA THR A 78 -21.26 -0.07 -13.59
C THR A 78 -22.65 0.59 -13.50
N PRO A 79 -23.28 0.98 -14.62
CA PRO A 79 -24.70 1.28 -14.63
C PRO A 79 -25.40 0.01 -14.16
N ARG A 80 -26.16 0.09 -13.05
CA ARG A 80 -27.12 -0.95 -12.73
C ARG A 80 -28.05 -1.05 -13.94
N ALA A 81 -27.95 -2.15 -14.69
CA ALA A 81 -28.97 -2.51 -15.66
C ALA A 81 -30.30 -2.64 -14.90
N GLY A 82 -31.16 -1.65 -15.10
CA GLY A 82 -32.59 -1.70 -14.87
C GLY A 82 -33.28 -1.55 -16.21
#